data_AF-A0A4P2QYD6-F1
#
_entry.id   AF-A0A4P2QYD6-F1
#
_cell.length_a   1.000
_cell.length_b   1.000
_cell.length_c   1.000
_cell.angle_alpha   90.00
_cell.angle_beta   90.00
_cell.angle_gamma   90.00
#
_symmetry.space_group_name_H-M   'P 1'
#
loop_
_entity.id
_entity.type
_entity.pdbx_description
1 polymer ?
#
loop_
_entity_poly.entity_id
_entity_poly.type
_entity_poly.pdbx_seq_one_letter_code
_entity_poly.pdbx_strand_id
1 'polypeptide(L)'
;MIGVDRGDEPEALAEERAWRLACAEPHEGFRRRPRAPGDFKGYDVGDVRELLAKRQRYRCAYCELPLDVEGYPIEHIRPKTHADDVRWAVVGQPPGAAEFFAWFDDWLSGGEHWEKDTERYWWLAWTWENLVLLCPSCNTGYKRNRFPLESGSARLDGASLEQLPGPERPLLLDPSRIDLLDHIRFAPDLAPDGWGPVGLTDLGRWTIALLGLNKRQGLRDKWRCHARDIEEDGEFKAIQAAIRAGTAQLIVTAWDATMRRLLAPDKDFLGLRFSVVDHHVPERSRAELGLFLPRPGGISQGPPRPLWTPRPEITGLPLPLQYRVRALGAKASEAAAVKELIVEICEHTPMTAETLAAVLQREPSTLRQSYLAKLCEGPTARLELDARSGVYRRRS
;
A
#
# COMPACT_ATOMS: atom_id res chain seq x y z
N MET A 1 5.13 14.31 -7.79
CA MET A 1 4.79 13.10 -7.02
C MET A 1 6.04 12.27 -6.87
N ILE A 2 6.19 11.52 -5.76
CA ILE A 2 7.35 10.66 -5.52
C ILE A 2 6.92 9.20 -5.43
N GLY A 3 7.76 8.30 -5.96
CA GLY A 3 7.68 6.90 -5.59
C GLY A 3 8.00 6.71 -4.11
N VAL A 4 7.32 5.77 -3.47
CA VAL A 4 7.44 5.46 -2.05
C VAL A 4 8.06 4.07 -1.89
N ASP A 5 9.32 4.02 -1.48
CA ASP A 5 9.93 2.76 -1.05
C ASP A 5 9.61 2.50 0.43
N ARG A 6 8.60 1.66 0.67
CA ARG A 6 8.21 1.26 2.03
C ARG A 6 9.27 0.39 2.72
N GLY A 7 10.09 -0.35 1.96
CA GLY A 7 10.97 -1.39 2.48
C GLY A 7 10.27 -2.45 3.32
N ASP A 8 10.99 -3.02 4.29
CA ASP A 8 10.51 -4.16 5.09
C ASP A 8 9.32 -3.80 5.97
N GLU A 9 8.39 -4.74 6.06
CA GLU A 9 7.26 -4.64 6.96
C GLU A 9 7.72 -4.67 8.43
N PRO A 10 7.16 -3.82 9.30
CA PRO A 10 7.36 -3.91 10.75
C PRO A 10 6.81 -5.22 11.32
N GLU A 11 7.60 -5.90 12.16
CA GLU A 11 7.20 -7.16 12.82
C GLU A 11 5.88 -7.00 13.59
N ALA A 12 5.71 -5.89 14.32
CA ALA A 12 4.48 -5.59 15.05
C ALA A 12 3.22 -5.56 14.15
N LEU A 13 3.34 -5.08 12.91
CA LEU A 13 2.23 -5.06 11.96
C LEU A 13 1.92 -6.46 11.44
N ALA A 14 2.95 -7.26 11.13
CA ALA A 14 2.78 -8.64 10.70
C ALA A 14 2.07 -9.45 11.79
N GLU A 15 2.47 -9.29 13.05
CA GLU A 15 1.84 -9.95 14.20
C GLU A 15 0.38 -9.53 14.38
N GLU A 16 0.09 -8.22 14.31
CA GLU A 16 -1.28 -7.73 14.41
C GLU A 16 -2.13 -8.26 13.25
N ARG A 17 -1.60 -8.30 12.01
CA ARG A 17 -2.30 -8.89 10.87
C ARG A 17 -2.67 -10.34 11.15
N ALA A 18 -1.75 -11.15 11.67
CA ALA A 18 -2.01 -12.57 11.94
C ALA A 18 -3.13 -12.72 12.96
N TRP A 19 -3.05 -11.95 14.06
CA TRP A 19 -4.05 -11.93 15.11
C TRP A 19 -5.43 -11.52 14.59
N ARG A 20 -5.50 -10.46 13.79
CA ARG A 20 -6.76 -9.89 13.32
C ARG A 20 -7.44 -10.76 12.27
N LEU A 21 -6.69 -11.35 11.35
CA LEU A 21 -7.23 -12.30 10.38
C LEU A 21 -7.72 -13.58 11.08
N ALA A 22 -6.98 -14.06 12.08
CA ALA A 22 -7.41 -15.18 12.92
C ALA A 22 -8.73 -14.91 13.67
N CYS A 23 -8.93 -13.68 14.16
CA CYS A 23 -10.16 -13.29 14.87
C CYS A 23 -11.36 -13.04 13.94
N ALA A 24 -11.13 -12.76 12.66
CA ALA A 24 -12.19 -12.42 11.72
C ALA A 24 -12.94 -13.64 11.17
N GLU A 25 -12.30 -14.82 11.17
CA GLU A 25 -12.92 -16.10 10.82
C GLU A 25 -13.83 -16.60 11.95
N PRO A 26 -15.08 -17.01 11.67
CA PRO A 26 -16.00 -17.50 12.69
C PRO A 26 -15.55 -18.85 13.25
N HIS A 27 -15.16 -18.89 14.53
CA HIS A 27 -14.81 -20.12 15.25
C HIS A 27 -15.49 -20.19 16.62
N GLU A 28 -15.83 -21.41 17.07
CA GLU A 28 -16.59 -21.66 18.32
C GLU A 28 -15.91 -21.09 19.60
N GLY A 29 -14.61 -20.79 19.55
CA GLY A 29 -13.85 -20.19 20.66
C GLY A 29 -13.81 -18.65 20.69
N PHE A 30 -14.15 -17.94 19.60
CA PHE A 30 -14.10 -16.48 19.52
C PHE A 30 -15.52 -15.91 19.32
N ARG A 31 -16.21 -15.57 20.42
CA ARG A 31 -17.61 -15.09 20.43
C ARG A 31 -17.84 -13.67 19.88
N ARG A 32 -16.99 -13.09 19.04
CA ARG A 32 -17.22 -11.75 18.50
C ARG A 32 -16.88 -11.67 17.02
N ARG A 33 -17.92 -11.69 16.17
CA ARG A 33 -17.86 -10.97 14.89
C ARG A 33 -17.56 -9.50 15.19
N PRO A 34 -16.48 -8.89 14.68
CA PRO A 34 -16.46 -7.45 14.50
C PRO A 34 -17.07 -7.18 13.13
N ARG A 35 -18.41 -7.02 13.07
CA ARG A 35 -19.13 -6.72 11.81
C ARG A 35 -19.45 -5.23 11.66
N ALA A 36 -18.66 -4.35 12.27
CA ALA A 36 -18.74 -2.92 12.00
C ALA A 36 -17.42 -2.42 11.41
N PRO A 37 -17.45 -1.62 10.33
CA PRO A 37 -16.26 -0.96 9.77
C PRO A 37 -15.43 -0.12 10.75
N GLY A 38 -15.95 0.20 11.94
CA GLY A 38 -15.28 0.91 13.02
C GLY A 38 -14.35 0.04 13.90
N ASP A 39 -14.40 -1.29 13.77
CA ASP A 39 -13.61 -2.22 14.60
C ASP A 39 -12.22 -2.52 14.02
N PHE A 40 -11.96 -2.09 12.78
CA PHE A 40 -10.66 -2.22 12.11
C PHE A 40 -9.68 -1.17 12.67
N LYS A 41 -9.05 -1.52 13.80
CA LYS A 41 -7.92 -0.83 14.45
C LYS A 41 -6.67 -1.73 14.42
N GLY A 42 -5.51 -1.21 14.79
CA GLY A 42 -4.27 -2.01 14.93
C GLY A 42 -3.30 -1.90 13.75
N TYR A 43 -3.58 -1.14 12.71
CA TYR A 43 -2.59 -0.86 11.66
C TYR A 43 -1.66 0.31 12.01
N ASP A 44 -1.87 0.96 13.15
CA ASP A 44 -1.01 1.99 13.72
C ASP A 44 -0.39 1.43 15.01
N VAL A 45 0.44 0.40 14.85
CA VAL A 45 1.08 -0.36 15.94
C VAL A 45 2.59 -0.24 15.82
N GLY A 46 3.28 -0.33 16.96
CA GLY A 46 4.74 -0.19 17.00
C GLY A 46 5.20 1.12 16.38
N ASP A 47 6.10 1.01 15.40
CA ASP A 47 6.73 2.12 14.69
C ASP A 47 6.19 2.30 13.25
N VAL A 48 5.10 1.62 12.87
CA VAL A 48 4.51 1.64 11.51
C VAL A 48 4.36 3.05 10.95
N ARG A 49 3.77 3.96 11.73
CA ARG A 49 3.56 5.37 11.35
C ARG A 49 4.86 6.09 11.09
N GLU A 50 5.81 5.99 12.01
CA GLU A 50 7.09 6.69 11.91
C GLU A 50 7.92 6.13 10.74
N LEU A 51 7.86 4.81 10.50
CA LEU A 51 8.48 4.21 9.32
C LEU A 51 7.83 4.76 8.05
N LEU A 52 6.51 4.71 7.91
CA LEU A 52 5.83 5.28 6.74
C LEU A 52 6.20 6.75 6.54
N ALA A 53 6.22 7.55 7.61
CA ALA A 53 6.59 8.96 7.54
C ALA A 53 8.01 9.11 7.01
N LYS A 54 8.98 8.40 7.57
CA LYS A 54 10.38 8.42 7.13
C LYS A 54 10.54 7.93 5.69
N ARG A 55 9.87 6.84 5.30
CA ARG A 55 9.89 6.27 3.93
C ARG A 55 9.27 7.22 2.90
N GLN A 56 8.25 7.96 3.30
CA GLN A 56 7.61 9.00 2.50
C GLN A 56 8.27 10.38 2.67
N ARG A 57 9.39 10.45 3.40
CA ARG A 57 10.15 11.69 3.67
C ARG A 57 9.28 12.80 4.25
N TYR A 58 8.39 12.41 5.17
CA TYR A 58 7.47 13.27 5.88
C TYR A 58 6.54 14.05 4.92
N ARG A 59 6.11 13.39 3.83
CA ARG A 59 5.21 13.97 2.82
C ARG A 59 4.05 13.06 2.44
N CYS A 60 2.94 13.69 2.07
CA CYS A 60 1.79 13.01 1.51
C CYS A 60 2.20 12.27 0.24
N ALA A 61 1.89 10.97 0.17
CA ALA A 61 2.28 10.10 -0.95
C ALA A 61 1.80 10.60 -2.32
N TYR A 62 0.70 11.37 -2.35
CA TYR A 62 0.13 11.88 -3.60
C TYR A 62 0.40 13.35 -3.88
N CYS A 63 0.20 14.26 -2.92
CA CYS A 63 0.36 15.69 -3.20
C CYS A 63 1.72 16.26 -2.80
N GLU A 64 2.57 15.46 -2.16
CA GLU A 64 3.87 15.86 -1.61
C GLU A 64 3.83 17.00 -0.58
N LEU A 65 2.65 17.41 -0.11
CA LEU A 65 2.58 18.36 1.00
C LEU A 65 3.26 17.74 2.24
N PRO A 66 4.01 18.54 3.01
CA PRO A 66 4.55 18.11 4.30
C PRO A 66 3.46 17.51 5.19
N LEU A 67 3.79 16.40 5.84
CA LEU A 67 2.93 15.72 6.80
C LEU A 67 3.20 16.26 8.20
N ASP A 68 2.13 16.47 8.95
CA ASP A 68 2.18 16.42 10.40
C ASP A 68 1.97 14.95 10.81
N VAL A 69 3.04 14.29 11.25
CA VAL A 69 3.06 12.83 11.48
C VAL A 69 2.06 12.42 12.53
N GLU A 70 1.84 13.23 13.57
CA GLU A 70 0.88 12.91 14.63
C GLU A 70 -0.57 13.19 14.20
N GLY A 71 -0.78 14.25 13.41
CA GLY A 71 -2.12 14.66 12.99
C GLY A 71 -2.69 13.90 11.79
N TYR A 72 -1.87 13.19 11.00
CA TYR A 72 -2.29 12.70 9.68
C TYR A 72 -2.59 11.21 9.67
N PRO A 73 -3.69 10.73 9.07
CA PRO A 73 -4.07 9.32 9.13
C PRO A 73 -3.15 8.41 8.29
N ILE A 74 -2.84 7.22 8.83
CA ILE A 74 -2.47 6.06 8.00
C ILE A 74 -3.72 5.67 7.21
N GLU A 75 -3.59 5.73 5.90
CA GLU A 75 -4.66 5.46 4.94
C GLU A 75 -4.35 4.18 4.15
N HIS A 76 -5.41 3.58 3.59
CA HIS A 76 -5.31 2.37 2.81
C HIS A 76 -5.43 2.66 1.31
N ILE A 77 -4.59 2.05 0.47
CA ILE A 77 -4.75 2.13 -0.99
C ILE A 77 -6.08 1.49 -1.39
N ARG A 78 -6.27 0.21 -1.02
CA ARG A 78 -7.55 -0.49 -1.02
C ARG A 78 -8.28 -0.24 0.30
N PRO A 79 -9.46 0.36 0.28
CA PRO A 79 -10.12 0.90 1.47
C PRO A 79 -10.55 -0.21 2.44
N LYS A 80 -10.35 0.02 3.74
CA LYS A 80 -10.63 -0.99 4.77
C LYS A 80 -12.12 -1.21 5.08
N THR A 81 -12.97 -0.21 4.81
CA THR A 81 -14.38 -0.22 5.30
C THR A 81 -15.38 -0.71 4.27
N HIS A 82 -15.20 -0.27 3.03
CA HIS A 82 -15.93 -0.65 1.83
C HIS A 82 -15.16 -0.06 0.65
N ALA A 83 -15.39 -0.59 -0.54
CA ALA A 83 -14.90 0.01 -1.78
C ALA A 83 -16.04 0.71 -2.51
N ASP A 84 -15.84 1.96 -2.89
CA ASP A 84 -16.67 2.65 -3.87
C ASP A 84 -16.01 2.47 -5.25
N ASP A 85 -16.69 1.75 -6.14
CA ASP A 85 -16.26 1.49 -7.52
C ASP A 85 -17.22 2.16 -8.52
N VAL A 86 -16.78 2.36 -9.75
CA VAL A 86 -17.59 2.97 -10.80
C VAL A 86 -18.65 1.97 -11.27
N ARG A 87 -19.91 2.43 -11.33
CA ARG A 87 -21.00 1.68 -11.99
C ARG A 87 -20.86 1.77 -13.50
N TRP A 88 -19.94 0.98 -14.06
CA TRP A 88 -19.64 1.00 -15.51
C TRP A 88 -20.85 0.77 -16.41
N ALA A 89 -21.83 -0.01 -15.95
CA ALA A 89 -23.08 -0.22 -16.68
C ALA A 89 -23.92 1.07 -16.86
N VAL A 90 -23.76 2.05 -15.96
CA VAL A 90 -24.46 3.35 -16.00
C VAL A 90 -23.58 4.41 -16.65
N VAL A 91 -22.31 4.45 -16.26
CA VAL A 91 -21.35 5.49 -16.64
C VAL A 91 -20.85 5.30 -18.08
N GLY A 92 -20.79 4.06 -18.57
CA GLY A 92 -20.25 3.76 -19.89
C GLY A 92 -18.73 3.98 -19.96
N GLN A 93 -18.19 4.04 -21.17
CA GLN A 93 -16.77 4.31 -21.38
C GLN A 93 -16.47 5.80 -21.21
N PRO A 94 -15.34 6.16 -20.57
CA PRO A 94 -14.91 7.55 -20.46
C PRO A 94 -14.58 8.13 -21.84
N PRO A 95 -14.75 9.44 -22.04
CA PRO A 95 -14.38 10.11 -23.28
C PRO A 95 -12.84 10.22 -23.41
N GLY A 96 -12.40 10.80 -24.52
CA GLY A 96 -10.98 11.09 -24.76
C GLY A 96 -10.38 12.07 -23.76
N ALA A 97 -9.04 12.15 -23.73
CA ALA A 97 -8.29 12.91 -22.74
C ALA A 97 -8.67 14.40 -22.62
N ALA A 98 -9.12 15.03 -23.72
CA ALA A 98 -9.51 16.44 -23.74
C ALA A 98 -10.78 16.74 -22.93
N GLU A 99 -11.73 15.80 -22.92
CA GLU A 99 -13.04 15.95 -22.27
C GLU A 99 -13.09 15.24 -20.91
N PHE A 100 -12.09 14.41 -20.61
CA PHE A 100 -12.06 13.53 -19.45
C PHE A 100 -12.37 14.24 -18.12
N PHE A 101 -11.73 15.38 -17.84
CA PHE A 101 -11.91 16.05 -16.55
C PHE A 101 -13.29 16.68 -16.39
N ALA A 102 -13.84 17.26 -17.46
CA ALA A 102 -15.21 17.78 -17.45
C ALA A 102 -16.21 16.64 -17.23
N TRP A 103 -16.04 15.55 -17.99
CA TRP A 103 -16.85 14.35 -17.83
C TRP A 103 -16.76 13.74 -16.42
N PHE A 104 -15.56 13.64 -15.85
CA PHE A 104 -15.36 13.11 -14.51
C PHE A 104 -16.09 13.99 -13.48
N ASP A 105 -16.02 15.30 -13.65
CA ASP A 105 -16.64 16.27 -12.76
C ASP A 105 -18.16 16.20 -12.82
N ASP A 106 -18.72 16.04 -14.03
CA ASP A 106 -20.16 15.94 -14.26
C ASP A 106 -20.73 14.61 -13.74
N TRP A 107 -20.03 13.49 -13.97
CA TRP A 107 -20.54 12.15 -13.67
C TRP A 107 -20.13 11.63 -12.31
N LEU A 108 -18.86 11.79 -11.90
CA LEU A 108 -18.31 11.05 -10.76
C LEU A 108 -18.21 11.90 -9.48
N SER A 109 -18.62 13.16 -9.54
CA SER A 109 -18.78 14.00 -8.35
C SER A 109 -20.02 13.62 -7.52
N GLY A 110 -21.06 13.04 -8.14
CA GLY A 110 -22.29 12.56 -7.50
C GLY A 110 -22.19 11.12 -6.98
N GLY A 111 -23.09 10.71 -6.07
CA GLY A 111 -23.07 9.39 -5.43
C GLY A 111 -23.70 8.24 -6.23
N GLU A 112 -24.57 8.54 -7.20
CA GLU A 112 -25.37 7.54 -7.93
C GLU A 112 -24.55 6.68 -8.91
N HIS A 113 -23.36 7.16 -9.29
CA HIS A 113 -22.44 6.51 -10.21
C HIS A 113 -21.39 5.63 -9.50
N TRP A 114 -21.46 5.56 -8.17
CA TRP A 114 -20.61 4.70 -7.35
C TRP A 114 -21.40 3.50 -6.82
N GLU A 115 -20.85 2.30 -6.99
CA GLU A 115 -21.30 1.08 -6.34
C GLU A 115 -20.49 0.87 -5.08
N LYS A 116 -21.19 0.69 -3.95
CA LYS A 116 -20.58 0.45 -2.66
C LYS A 116 -20.50 -1.06 -2.42
N ASP A 117 -19.30 -1.58 -2.27
CA ASP A 117 -19.05 -2.96 -1.88
C ASP A 117 -18.52 -3.03 -0.45
N THR A 118 -19.37 -3.45 0.48
CA THR A 118 -19.06 -3.57 1.92
C THR A 118 -18.28 -4.81 2.30
N GLU A 119 -18.14 -5.78 1.39
CA GLU A 119 -17.50 -7.05 1.69
C GLU A 119 -16.02 -7.06 1.30
N ARG A 120 -15.52 -6.00 0.66
CA ARG A 120 -14.15 -5.97 0.10
C ARG A 120 -13.10 -5.39 1.01
N TYR A 121 -11.90 -5.95 0.84
CA TYR A 121 -10.58 -5.46 1.26
C TYR A 121 -10.36 -5.23 2.76
N TRP A 122 -11.35 -5.49 3.62
CA TRP A 122 -11.15 -5.40 5.07
C TRP A 122 -9.98 -6.29 5.54
N TRP A 123 -9.75 -7.43 4.87
CA TRP A 123 -8.63 -8.34 5.13
C TRP A 123 -7.26 -7.71 4.82
N LEU A 124 -7.21 -6.62 4.05
CA LEU A 124 -5.99 -5.86 3.73
C LEU A 124 -5.74 -4.70 4.69
N ALA A 125 -6.56 -4.53 5.74
CA ALA A 125 -6.43 -3.40 6.67
C ALA A 125 -5.07 -3.36 7.40
N TRP A 126 -4.41 -4.51 7.56
CA TRP A 126 -3.11 -4.66 8.23
C TRP A 126 -2.01 -5.14 7.26
N THR A 127 -2.19 -4.90 5.96
CA THR A 127 -1.20 -5.27 4.95
C THR A 127 -0.27 -4.10 4.66
N TRP A 128 1.03 -4.27 4.89
CA TRP A 128 2.03 -3.21 4.71
C TRP A 128 2.00 -2.58 3.31
N GLU A 129 1.84 -3.40 2.29
CA GLU A 129 1.73 -3.01 0.88
C GLU A 129 0.46 -2.19 0.58
N ASN A 130 -0.50 -2.18 1.51
CA ASN A 130 -1.75 -1.46 1.40
C ASN A 130 -1.77 -0.14 2.20
N LEU A 131 -0.73 0.17 3.01
CA LEU A 131 -0.71 1.35 3.89
C LEU A 131 0.10 2.51 3.28
N VAL A 132 -0.40 3.75 3.45
CA VAL A 132 0.29 5.00 3.08
C VAL A 132 -0.12 6.14 4.01
N LEU A 133 0.72 7.14 4.21
CA LEU A 133 0.34 8.39 4.89
C LEU A 133 -0.14 9.44 3.89
N LEU A 134 -1.36 9.94 4.12
CA LEU A 134 -1.98 10.96 3.27
C LEU A 134 -2.38 12.18 4.09
N CYS A 135 -2.34 13.36 3.44
CA CYS A 135 -2.93 14.56 4.03
C CYS A 135 -4.46 14.48 4.12
N PRO A 136 -5.11 15.21 5.05
CA PRO A 136 -6.57 15.19 5.20
C PRO A 136 -7.30 15.49 3.89
N SER A 137 -6.79 16.41 3.07
CA SER A 137 -7.37 16.68 1.75
C SER A 137 -7.31 15.45 0.84
N CYS A 138 -6.16 14.81 0.69
CA CYS A 138 -6.03 13.61 -0.15
C CYS A 138 -6.83 12.43 0.40
N ASN A 139 -6.87 12.26 1.72
CA ASN A 139 -7.62 11.19 2.37
C ASN A 139 -9.13 11.47 2.37
N THR A 140 -9.63 12.21 3.37
CA THR A 140 -11.08 12.35 3.60
C THR A 140 -11.72 13.36 2.66
N GLY A 141 -10.94 14.31 2.15
CA GLY A 141 -11.41 15.28 1.15
C GLY A 141 -11.78 14.63 -0.18
N TYR A 142 -10.89 13.80 -0.72
CA TYR A 142 -10.98 13.30 -2.10
C TYR A 142 -11.02 11.76 -2.23
N LYS A 143 -9.95 11.03 -1.82
CA LYS A 143 -9.86 9.57 -2.03
C LYS A 143 -11.01 8.83 -1.34
N ARG A 144 -11.20 9.06 -0.04
CA ARG A 144 -12.19 8.37 0.80
C ARG A 144 -12.10 6.84 0.56
N ASN A 145 -13.26 6.20 0.34
CA ASN A 145 -13.37 4.79 -0.01
C ASN A 145 -13.37 4.53 -1.52
N ARG A 146 -13.05 5.54 -2.36
CA ARG A 146 -13.00 5.36 -3.81
C ARG A 146 -11.79 4.52 -4.19
N PHE A 147 -12.06 3.37 -4.80
CA PHE A 147 -11.06 2.48 -5.37
C PHE A 147 -11.60 1.89 -6.67
N PRO A 148 -11.74 2.72 -7.72
CA PRO A 148 -12.33 2.26 -8.95
C PRO A 148 -11.39 1.33 -9.71
N LEU A 149 -11.97 0.31 -10.33
CA LEU A 149 -11.29 -0.61 -11.22
C LEU A 149 -11.69 -0.34 -12.67
N GLU A 150 -10.83 -0.71 -13.63
CA GLU A 150 -11.21 -0.74 -15.03
C GLU A 150 -12.46 -1.61 -15.26
N SER A 151 -13.28 -1.26 -16.25
CA SER A 151 -14.43 -2.07 -16.64
C SER A 151 -13.99 -3.50 -17.00
N GLY A 152 -14.67 -4.50 -16.43
CA GLY A 152 -14.32 -5.92 -16.59
C GLY A 152 -13.05 -6.35 -15.84
N SER A 153 -12.51 -5.55 -14.92
CA SER A 153 -11.44 -6.01 -14.02
C SER A 153 -11.94 -7.16 -13.14
N ALA A 154 -11.15 -8.22 -13.06
CA ALA A 154 -11.32 -9.20 -11.99
C ALA A 154 -11.10 -8.51 -10.64
N ARG A 155 -11.79 -8.98 -9.60
CA ARG A 155 -11.67 -8.46 -8.25
C ARG A 155 -10.91 -9.44 -7.38
N LEU A 156 -10.08 -8.94 -6.48
CA LEU A 156 -9.38 -9.74 -5.50
C LEU A 156 -10.37 -10.25 -4.45
N ASP A 157 -10.23 -11.51 -4.08
CA ASP A 157 -10.95 -12.13 -2.97
C ASP A 157 -10.06 -12.24 -1.72
N GLY A 158 -10.69 -12.45 -0.56
CA GLY A 158 -9.98 -12.59 0.71
C GLY A 158 -9.16 -13.88 0.84
N ALA A 159 -9.46 -14.89 0.03
CA ALA A 159 -8.71 -16.15 -0.01
C ALA A 159 -7.36 -16.00 -0.73
N SER A 160 -7.22 -14.97 -1.56
CA SER A 160 -6.06 -14.72 -2.41
C SER A 160 -5.12 -13.65 -1.84
N LEU A 161 -5.06 -13.50 -0.50
CA LEU A 161 -4.22 -12.51 0.18
C LEU A 161 -2.76 -12.59 -0.30
N GLU A 162 -2.22 -13.80 -0.46
CA GLU A 162 -0.85 -14.07 -0.91
C GLU A 162 -0.59 -13.69 -2.38
N GLN A 163 -1.62 -13.37 -3.17
CA GLN A 163 -1.50 -13.07 -4.60
C GLN A 163 -1.37 -11.56 -4.90
N LEU A 164 -1.18 -10.69 -3.89
CA LEU A 164 -1.05 -9.25 -4.11
C LEU A 164 0.08 -8.92 -5.11
N PRO A 165 -0.16 -8.01 -6.09
CA PRO A 165 -1.27 -7.06 -6.20
C PRO A 165 -2.61 -7.64 -6.71
N GLY A 166 -2.63 -8.91 -7.11
CA GLY A 166 -3.79 -9.58 -7.70
C GLY A 166 -4.00 -9.26 -9.18
N PRO A 167 -5.05 -9.81 -9.80
CA PRO A 167 -5.39 -9.56 -11.21
C PRO A 167 -6.12 -8.22 -11.44
N GLU A 168 -6.30 -7.43 -10.39
CA GLU A 168 -7.03 -6.16 -10.44
C GLU A 168 -6.30 -5.12 -11.29
N ARG A 169 -7.05 -4.35 -12.07
CA ARG A 169 -6.56 -3.18 -12.81
C ARG A 169 -7.16 -1.91 -12.19
N PRO A 170 -6.57 -1.37 -11.11
CA PRO A 170 -7.08 -0.19 -10.44
C PRO A 170 -6.82 1.08 -11.25
N LEU A 171 -7.74 2.04 -11.16
CA LEU A 171 -7.63 3.37 -11.78
C LEU A 171 -7.00 4.43 -10.85
N LEU A 172 -6.49 3.99 -9.69
CA LEU A 172 -5.70 4.82 -8.77
C LEU A 172 -4.25 4.31 -8.75
N LEU A 173 -3.29 5.19 -8.99
CA LEU A 173 -1.86 4.87 -8.88
C LEU A 173 -1.51 4.46 -7.45
N ASP A 174 -0.78 3.36 -7.30
CA ASP A 174 -0.12 3.02 -6.04
C ASP A 174 1.31 3.59 -6.06
N PRO A 175 1.61 4.64 -5.26
CA PRO A 175 2.91 5.31 -5.29
C PRO A 175 4.07 4.44 -4.82
N SER A 176 3.79 3.26 -4.27
CA SER A 176 4.82 2.30 -3.89
C SER A 176 5.15 1.27 -4.96
N ARG A 177 4.36 1.19 -6.03
CA ARG A 177 4.46 0.16 -7.07
C ARG A 177 4.67 0.72 -8.45
N ILE A 178 4.24 1.95 -8.70
CA ILE A 178 4.30 2.57 -10.02
C ILE A 178 5.00 3.92 -9.88
N ASP A 179 5.96 4.20 -10.76
CA ASP A 179 6.58 5.51 -10.82
C ASP A 179 5.56 6.52 -11.37
N LEU A 180 5.16 7.48 -10.54
CA LEU A 180 4.12 8.44 -10.90
C LEU A 180 4.51 9.34 -12.08
N LEU A 181 5.80 9.54 -12.34
CA LEU A 181 6.26 10.38 -13.44
C LEU A 181 6.03 9.74 -14.82
N ASP A 182 5.77 8.42 -14.89
CA ASP A 182 5.36 7.76 -16.15
C ASP A 182 3.89 8.07 -16.50
N HIS A 183 3.10 8.44 -15.49
CA HIS A 183 1.66 8.63 -15.64
C HIS A 183 1.23 10.08 -15.48
N ILE A 184 1.98 10.89 -14.74
CA ILE A 184 1.65 12.28 -14.43
C ILE A 184 2.91 13.16 -14.52
N ARG A 185 2.83 14.21 -15.33
CA ARG A 185 3.85 15.27 -15.43
C ARG A 185 3.27 16.61 -14.98
N PHE A 186 4.10 17.55 -14.57
CA PHE A 186 3.66 18.93 -14.39
C PHE A 186 3.95 19.75 -15.65
N ALA A 187 3.06 20.67 -16.02
CA ALA A 187 3.26 21.56 -17.17
C ALA A 187 2.66 22.95 -16.91
N PRO A 188 3.28 24.03 -17.42
CA PRO A 188 2.78 25.40 -17.25
C PRO A 188 1.60 25.74 -18.18
N ASP A 189 1.60 25.22 -19.41
CA ASP A 189 0.66 25.65 -20.48
C ASP A 189 -0.62 24.80 -20.58
N LEU A 190 -0.68 23.70 -19.84
CA LEU A 190 -1.79 22.75 -19.87
C LEU A 190 -2.68 22.83 -18.62
N ALA A 191 -2.32 23.67 -17.66
CA ALA A 191 -3.12 23.92 -16.47
C ALA A 191 -3.65 25.37 -16.49
N PRO A 192 -4.92 25.61 -16.11
CA PRO A 192 -5.56 26.93 -16.24
C PRO A 192 -4.85 28.09 -15.54
N ASP A 193 -4.02 27.80 -14.53
CA ASP A 193 -3.42 28.78 -13.62
C ASP A 193 -1.87 28.74 -13.59
N GLY A 194 -1.24 28.17 -14.63
CA GLY A 194 0.21 27.93 -14.72
C GLY A 194 0.59 26.48 -14.41
N TRP A 195 1.71 26.25 -13.72
CA TRP A 195 2.20 24.90 -13.42
C TRP A 195 1.19 24.00 -12.68
N GLY A 196 0.79 22.90 -13.32
CA GLY A 196 -0.13 21.91 -12.75
C GLY A 196 0.04 20.49 -13.31
N PRO A 197 -0.56 19.47 -12.68
CA PRO A 197 -0.41 18.08 -13.07
C PRO A 197 -1.23 17.76 -14.33
N VAL A 198 -0.65 16.96 -15.21
CA VAL A 198 -1.22 16.49 -16.47
C VAL A 198 -1.10 14.97 -16.53
N GLY A 199 -2.21 14.29 -16.75
CA GLY A 199 -2.25 12.83 -16.86
C GLY A 199 -1.82 12.38 -18.26
N LEU A 200 -0.64 11.77 -18.36
CA LEU A 200 -0.07 11.22 -19.60
C LEU A 200 -0.80 9.95 -20.05
N THR A 201 -1.39 9.22 -19.10
CA THR A 201 -2.13 7.97 -19.30
C THR A 201 -3.52 8.07 -18.68
N ASP A 202 -4.40 7.11 -18.95
CA ASP A 202 -5.70 7.02 -18.28
C ASP A 202 -5.54 6.90 -16.77
N LEU A 203 -4.65 6.03 -16.30
CA LEU A 203 -4.34 5.85 -14.89
C LEU A 203 -3.88 7.16 -14.20
N GLY A 204 -3.07 7.97 -14.91
CA GLY A 204 -2.66 9.29 -14.44
C GLY A 204 -3.81 10.30 -14.36
N ARG A 205 -4.67 10.34 -15.40
CA ARG A 205 -5.86 11.22 -15.43
C ARG A 205 -6.85 10.87 -14.32
N TRP A 206 -7.15 9.59 -14.16
CA TRP A 206 -8.00 9.09 -13.07
C TRP A 206 -7.43 9.44 -11.70
N THR A 207 -6.13 9.24 -11.48
CA THR A 207 -5.48 9.59 -10.21
C THR A 207 -5.58 11.09 -9.91
N ILE A 208 -5.34 11.96 -10.90
CA ILE A 208 -5.47 13.42 -10.74
C ILE A 208 -6.91 13.78 -10.34
N ALA A 209 -7.90 13.20 -11.03
CA ALA A 209 -9.31 13.50 -10.83
C ALA A 209 -9.83 12.98 -9.48
N LEU A 210 -9.53 11.71 -9.15
CA LEU A 210 -9.92 11.05 -7.89
C LEU A 210 -9.42 11.80 -6.66
N LEU A 211 -8.20 12.33 -6.73
CA LEU A 211 -7.55 13.05 -5.62
C LEU A 211 -7.74 14.57 -5.69
N GLY A 212 -8.46 15.06 -6.70
CA GLY A 212 -8.68 16.49 -6.96
C GLY A 212 -7.39 17.29 -7.01
N LEU A 213 -6.31 16.72 -7.55
CA LEU A 213 -4.99 17.36 -7.54
C LEU A 213 -5.05 18.71 -8.27
N ASN A 214 -5.79 18.77 -9.37
CA ASN A 214 -6.01 19.96 -10.19
C ASN A 214 -7.11 20.91 -9.66
N LYS A 215 -7.90 20.52 -8.64
CA LYS A 215 -9.03 21.33 -8.14
C LYS A 215 -8.69 22.20 -6.93
N ARG A 216 -7.61 21.90 -6.21
CA ARG A 216 -7.24 22.55 -4.95
C ARG A 216 -6.42 23.82 -5.20
N GLN A 217 -7.05 24.99 -5.13
CA GLN A 217 -6.38 26.28 -5.36
C GLN A 217 -5.12 26.46 -4.51
N GLY A 218 -5.20 26.25 -3.19
CA GLY A 218 -4.02 26.41 -2.31
C GLY A 218 -2.86 25.44 -2.61
N LEU A 219 -3.13 24.29 -3.23
CA LEU A 219 -2.08 23.39 -3.72
C LEU A 219 -1.47 23.90 -5.03
N ARG A 220 -2.32 24.37 -5.96
CA ARG A 220 -1.85 24.98 -7.22
C ARG A 220 -0.99 26.21 -6.96
N ASP A 221 -1.38 27.05 -6.00
CA ASP A 221 -0.63 28.23 -5.60
C ASP A 221 0.77 27.85 -5.09
N LYS A 222 0.87 26.78 -4.29
CA LYS A 222 2.16 26.23 -3.84
C LYS A 222 3.01 25.76 -5.02
N TRP A 223 2.44 24.99 -5.95
CA TRP A 223 3.18 24.55 -7.13
C TRP A 223 3.70 25.73 -7.96
N ARG A 224 2.87 26.75 -8.19
CA ARG A 224 3.29 27.95 -8.92
C ARG A 224 4.43 28.69 -8.20
N CYS A 225 4.33 28.88 -6.89
CA CYS A 225 5.40 29.49 -6.10
C CYS A 225 6.70 28.68 -6.21
N HIS A 226 6.64 27.36 -6.00
CA HIS A 226 7.82 26.51 -6.07
C HIS A 226 8.42 26.42 -7.48
N ALA A 227 7.61 26.42 -8.53
CA ALA A 227 8.11 26.46 -9.90
C ALA A 227 8.83 27.77 -10.19
N ARG A 228 8.22 28.90 -9.81
CA ARG A 228 8.86 30.22 -9.92
C ARG A 228 10.17 30.29 -9.15
N ASP A 229 10.24 29.76 -7.92
CA ASP A 229 11.47 29.76 -7.13
C ASP A 229 12.62 29.01 -7.84
N ILE A 230 12.31 27.95 -8.60
CA ILE A 230 13.29 27.21 -9.40
C ILE A 230 13.68 28.01 -10.66
N GLU A 231 12.69 28.58 -11.34
CA GLU A 231 12.90 29.39 -12.54
C GLU A 231 13.69 30.68 -12.24
N GLU A 232 13.57 31.20 -11.01
CA GLU A 232 14.27 32.39 -10.53
C GLU A 232 15.65 32.09 -9.93
N ASP A 233 15.96 30.82 -9.65
CA ASP A 233 17.23 30.37 -9.08
C ASP A 233 18.43 30.78 -9.95
N GLY A 234 19.37 31.51 -9.36
CA GLY A 234 20.50 32.09 -10.09
C GLY A 234 21.44 31.06 -10.72
N GLU A 235 21.66 29.92 -10.06
CA GLU A 235 22.50 28.83 -10.60
C GLU A 235 21.79 28.15 -11.77
N PHE A 236 20.49 27.89 -11.64
CA PHE A 236 19.71 27.31 -12.72
C PHE A 236 19.70 28.23 -13.96
N LYS A 237 19.49 29.53 -13.77
CA LYS A 237 19.60 30.53 -14.85
C LYS A 237 20.98 30.56 -15.49
N ALA A 238 22.04 30.48 -14.69
CA ALA A 238 23.42 30.46 -15.18
C ALA A 238 23.69 29.22 -16.04
N ILE A 239 23.19 28.04 -15.63
CA ILE A 239 23.29 26.80 -16.41
C ILE A 239 22.51 26.92 -17.72
N GLN A 240 21.28 27.42 -17.69
CA GLN A 240 20.50 27.66 -18.91
C GLN A 240 21.23 28.61 -19.88
N ALA A 241 21.87 29.66 -19.36
CA ALA A 241 22.67 30.59 -20.17
C ALA A 241 23.93 29.91 -20.75
N ALA A 242 24.63 29.10 -19.95
CA ALA A 242 25.81 28.37 -20.39
C ALA A 242 25.48 27.32 -21.46
N ILE A 243 24.36 26.61 -21.32
CA ILE A 243 23.83 25.67 -22.32
C ILE A 243 23.58 26.39 -23.65
N ARG A 244 22.93 27.56 -23.61
CA ARG A 244 22.72 28.39 -24.81
C ARG A 244 24.03 28.89 -25.43
N ALA A 245 25.09 29.06 -24.64
CA ALA A 245 26.39 29.55 -25.09
C ALA A 245 27.34 28.44 -25.60
N GLY A 246 27.07 27.16 -25.34
CA GLY A 246 27.80 26.01 -25.93
C GLY A 246 29.13 25.61 -25.24
N THR A 247 29.37 26.03 -23.99
CA THR A 247 30.66 25.80 -23.29
C THR A 247 30.72 24.44 -22.56
N ALA A 248 30.87 23.34 -23.31
CA ALA A 248 30.59 21.96 -22.86
C ALA A 248 31.17 21.50 -21.50
N GLN A 249 32.46 21.71 -21.21
CA GLN A 249 33.10 21.01 -20.07
C GLN A 249 32.75 21.58 -18.68
N LEU A 250 32.47 22.89 -18.56
CA LEU A 250 32.06 23.50 -17.29
C LEU A 250 30.56 23.27 -16.99
N ILE A 251 29.78 22.93 -18.02
CA ILE A 251 28.33 22.75 -17.90
C ILE A 251 27.97 21.46 -17.16
N VAL A 252 28.67 20.36 -17.42
CA VAL A 252 28.34 19.05 -16.80
C VAL A 252 28.51 19.10 -15.28
N THR A 253 29.64 19.60 -14.77
CA THR A 253 29.89 19.70 -13.33
C THR A 253 28.89 20.63 -12.64
N ALA A 254 28.58 21.78 -13.26
CA ALA A 254 27.58 22.71 -12.75
C ALA A 254 26.18 22.08 -12.75
N TRP A 255 25.80 21.42 -13.85
CA TRP A 255 24.55 20.68 -13.99
C TRP A 255 24.37 19.64 -12.89
N ASP A 256 25.36 18.78 -12.68
CA ASP A 256 25.32 17.73 -11.67
C ASP A 256 25.18 18.31 -10.25
N ALA A 257 25.91 19.39 -9.94
CA ALA A 257 25.80 20.06 -8.65
C ALA A 257 24.40 20.67 -8.44
N THR A 258 23.85 21.33 -9.46
CA THR A 258 22.52 21.92 -9.39
C THR A 258 21.43 20.85 -9.32
N MET A 259 21.53 19.74 -10.06
CA MET A 259 20.59 18.62 -9.97
C MET A 259 20.63 17.96 -8.59
N ARG A 260 21.83 17.74 -8.03
CA ARG A 260 21.98 17.23 -6.66
C ARG A 260 21.30 18.13 -5.62
N ARG A 261 21.24 19.45 -5.84
CA ARG A 261 20.58 20.41 -4.94
C ARG A 261 19.08 20.51 -5.19
N LEU A 262 18.65 20.66 -6.45
CA LEU A 262 17.25 20.88 -6.82
C LEU A 262 16.42 19.61 -6.65
N LEU A 263 16.98 18.44 -6.94
CA LEU A 263 16.30 17.15 -6.88
C LEU A 263 16.73 16.33 -5.65
N ALA A 264 17.35 16.98 -4.66
CA ALA A 264 17.75 16.33 -3.42
C ALA A 264 16.53 15.69 -2.73
N PRO A 265 16.66 14.50 -2.12
CA PRO A 265 15.55 13.77 -1.53
C PRO A 265 14.66 14.56 -0.55
N ASP A 266 15.25 15.54 0.13
CA ASP A 266 14.63 16.43 1.12
C ASP A 266 13.87 17.62 0.50
N LYS A 267 13.87 17.82 -0.83
CA LYS A 267 13.20 18.97 -1.47
C LYS A 267 11.75 18.70 -1.80
N ASP A 268 10.85 19.63 -1.47
CA ASP A 268 9.41 19.47 -1.71
C ASP A 268 9.06 19.45 -3.21
N PHE A 269 7.98 18.74 -3.52
CA PHE A 269 7.40 18.63 -4.86
C PHE A 269 8.39 18.13 -5.92
N LEU A 270 9.14 17.06 -5.64
CA LEU A 270 10.20 16.57 -6.52
C LEU A 270 9.73 16.31 -7.95
N GLY A 271 8.52 15.79 -8.12
CA GLY A 271 7.98 15.59 -9.48
C GLY A 271 7.70 16.89 -10.24
N LEU A 272 7.30 17.96 -9.54
CA LEU A 272 7.20 19.30 -10.12
C LEU A 272 8.59 19.81 -10.48
N ARG A 273 9.56 19.72 -9.56
CA ARG A 273 10.94 20.17 -9.79
C ARG A 273 11.56 19.52 -11.01
N PHE A 274 11.40 18.20 -11.13
CA PHE A 274 11.84 17.44 -12.30
C PHE A 274 11.18 17.96 -13.57
N SER A 275 9.87 18.18 -13.56
CA SER A 275 9.14 18.68 -14.73
C SER A 275 9.55 20.11 -15.12
N VAL A 276 9.84 20.98 -14.14
CA VAL A 276 10.35 22.33 -14.39
C VAL A 276 11.70 22.28 -15.08
N VAL A 277 12.63 21.47 -14.55
CA VAL A 277 13.94 21.30 -15.17
C VAL A 277 13.83 20.72 -16.59
N ASP A 278 13.02 19.69 -16.77
CA ASP A 278 12.83 19.04 -18.07
C ASP A 278 12.16 19.96 -19.11
N HIS A 279 11.21 20.80 -18.70
CA HIS A 279 10.59 21.78 -19.59
C HIS A 279 11.59 22.82 -20.09
N HIS A 280 12.43 23.32 -19.19
CA HIS A 280 13.39 24.40 -19.48
C HIS A 280 14.68 23.91 -20.15
N VAL A 281 15.05 22.65 -19.93
CA VAL A 281 16.20 21.99 -20.55
C VAL A 281 15.75 20.61 -21.03
N PRO A 282 15.08 20.54 -22.20
CA PRO A 282 14.49 19.31 -22.70
C PRO A 282 15.53 18.25 -23.02
N GLU A 283 15.12 16.98 -23.02
CA GLU A 283 15.99 15.83 -23.25
C GLU A 283 16.89 15.98 -24.47
N ARG A 284 16.37 16.52 -25.58
CA ARG A 284 17.18 16.77 -26.78
C ARG A 284 18.40 17.65 -26.50
N SER A 285 18.20 18.78 -25.83
CA SER A 285 19.30 19.70 -25.47
C SER A 285 20.25 19.08 -24.44
N ARG A 286 19.72 18.26 -23.53
CA ARG A 286 20.52 17.54 -22.54
C ARG A 286 21.40 16.47 -23.18
N ALA A 287 20.86 15.69 -24.11
CA ALA A 287 21.55 14.58 -24.77
C ALA A 287 22.74 15.07 -25.63
N GLU A 288 22.59 16.19 -26.34
CA GLU A 288 23.67 16.82 -27.12
C GLU A 288 24.88 17.21 -26.26
N LEU A 289 24.67 17.47 -24.97
CA LEU A 289 25.68 17.93 -24.01
C LEU A 289 26.04 16.86 -22.96
N GLY A 290 25.50 15.64 -23.07
CA GLY A 290 25.73 14.56 -22.11
C GLY A 290 25.17 14.83 -20.69
N LEU A 291 24.13 15.65 -20.58
CA LEU A 291 23.54 16.04 -19.30
C LEU A 291 22.48 15.03 -18.84
N PHE A 292 22.69 14.39 -17.70
CA PHE A 292 21.73 13.43 -17.14
C PHE A 292 20.77 14.13 -16.16
N LEU A 293 19.46 14.03 -16.39
CA LEU A 293 18.46 14.50 -15.43
C LEU A 293 18.06 13.34 -14.51
N PRO A 294 18.50 13.31 -13.25
CA PRO A 294 18.18 12.21 -12.36
C PRO A 294 16.68 12.19 -12.06
N ARG A 295 16.05 11.05 -12.31
CA ARG A 295 14.63 10.85 -12.04
C ARG A 295 14.40 10.73 -10.53
N PRO A 296 13.61 11.62 -9.91
CA PRO A 296 13.42 11.59 -8.47
C PRO A 296 12.44 10.49 -8.05
N GLY A 297 12.64 9.95 -6.86
CA GLY A 297 11.68 9.01 -6.27
C GLY A 297 11.68 7.63 -6.92
N GLY A 298 12.81 7.18 -7.48
CA GLY A 298 12.96 5.83 -8.01
C GLY A 298 12.49 4.80 -7.00
N ILE A 299 11.58 3.92 -7.43
CA ILE A 299 11.11 2.81 -6.64
C ILE A 299 12.09 1.67 -6.88
N SER A 300 12.76 1.19 -5.83
CA SER A 300 13.46 -0.09 -5.90
C SER A 300 12.40 -1.18 -5.93
N GLN A 301 11.96 -1.57 -7.13
CA GLN A 301 11.05 -2.71 -7.31
C GLN A 301 11.82 -4.00 -6.97
N GLY A 302 11.82 -4.35 -5.69
CA GLY A 302 12.14 -5.71 -5.28
C GLY A 302 11.05 -6.67 -5.75
N PRO A 303 11.33 -7.98 -5.83
CA PRO A 303 10.27 -8.97 -6.02
C PRO A 303 9.18 -8.76 -4.94
N PRO A 304 7.89 -9.06 -5.26
CA PRO A 304 6.83 -9.01 -4.26
C PRO A 304 7.28 -9.78 -3.03
N ARG A 305 7.30 -9.10 -1.89
CA ARG A 305 7.69 -9.74 -0.64
C ARG A 305 6.53 -10.60 -0.17
N PRO A 306 6.77 -11.85 0.24
CA PRO A 306 5.71 -12.66 0.78
C PRO A 306 5.16 -11.94 2.01
N LEU A 307 3.83 -11.93 2.16
CA LEU A 307 3.14 -11.32 3.31
C LEU A 307 3.54 -11.95 4.65
N TRP A 308 4.25 -13.06 4.61
CA TRP A 308 4.73 -13.75 5.78
C TRP A 308 6.12 -14.28 5.55
N THR A 309 6.94 -14.31 6.59
CA THR A 309 8.10 -15.19 6.63
C THR A 309 7.64 -16.62 6.34
N PRO A 310 8.19 -17.29 5.31
CA PRO A 310 7.83 -18.66 4.98
C PRO A 310 8.02 -19.57 6.20
N ARG A 311 7.00 -20.36 6.48
CA ARG A 311 7.02 -21.36 7.56
C ARG A 311 6.65 -22.71 6.97
N PRO A 312 7.64 -23.51 6.52
CA PRO A 312 7.39 -24.78 5.85
C PRO A 312 6.43 -25.68 6.64
N GLU A 313 6.48 -25.62 7.97
CA GLU A 313 5.69 -26.46 8.88
C GLU A 313 4.18 -26.20 8.77
N ILE A 314 3.75 -25.02 8.29
CA ILE A 314 2.34 -24.65 8.19
C ILE A 314 1.85 -24.49 6.75
N THR A 315 2.73 -24.56 5.75
CA THR A 315 2.36 -24.37 4.33
C THR A 315 1.28 -25.34 3.84
N GLY A 316 1.21 -26.55 4.41
CA GLY A 316 0.19 -27.54 4.09
C GLY A 316 -1.15 -27.36 4.80
N LEU A 317 -1.26 -26.41 5.76
CA LEU A 317 -2.50 -26.15 6.48
C LEU A 317 -3.41 -25.20 5.68
N PRO A 318 -4.74 -25.30 5.82
CA PRO A 318 -5.66 -24.27 5.34
C PRO A 318 -5.25 -22.87 5.81
N LEU A 319 -5.36 -21.87 4.93
CA LEU A 319 -4.93 -20.50 5.19
C LEU A 319 -5.50 -19.90 6.51
N PRO A 320 -6.77 -20.12 6.88
CA PRO A 320 -7.29 -19.72 8.20
C PRO A 320 -6.51 -20.32 9.38
N LEU A 321 -6.11 -21.59 9.29
CA LEU A 321 -5.30 -22.24 10.33
C LEU A 321 -3.87 -21.69 10.34
N GLN A 322 -3.30 -21.35 9.20
CA GLN A 322 -1.99 -20.69 9.14
C GLN A 322 -2.01 -19.36 9.91
N TYR A 323 -3.04 -18.52 9.72
CA TYR A 323 -3.20 -17.27 10.48
C TYR A 323 -3.30 -17.52 11.98
N ARG A 324 -4.11 -18.49 12.40
CA ARG A 324 -4.28 -18.84 13.81
C ARG A 324 -3.01 -19.39 14.44
N VAL A 325 -2.24 -20.21 13.72
CA VAL A 325 -0.95 -20.69 14.21
C VAL A 325 0.02 -19.52 14.41
N ARG A 326 0.08 -18.57 13.47
CA ARG A 326 0.92 -17.37 13.62
C ARG A 326 0.47 -16.49 14.80
N ALA A 327 -0.83 -16.35 15.01
CA ALA A 327 -1.41 -15.54 16.07
C ALA A 327 -1.28 -16.16 17.48
N LEU A 328 -1.59 -17.45 17.60
CA LEU A 328 -1.80 -18.12 18.90
C LEU A 328 -0.68 -19.10 19.27
N GLY A 329 0.06 -19.59 18.28
CA GLY A 329 1.06 -20.66 18.44
C GLY A 329 2.01 -20.37 19.59
N ALA A 330 2.96 -19.45 19.38
CA ALA A 330 3.97 -19.12 20.39
C ALA A 330 3.39 -18.33 21.58
N LYS A 331 2.38 -17.47 21.34
CA LYS A 331 2.05 -16.35 22.21
C LYS A 331 0.82 -16.53 23.10
N ALA A 332 -0.08 -17.47 22.80
CA ALA A 332 -1.33 -17.57 23.54
C ALA A 332 -1.11 -18.08 24.97
N SER A 333 -1.52 -17.27 25.95
CA SER A 333 -1.65 -17.66 27.36
C SER A 333 -2.98 -18.36 27.64
N GLU A 334 -4.00 -18.15 26.80
CA GLU A 334 -5.30 -18.77 26.95
C GLU A 334 -5.28 -20.24 26.53
N ALA A 335 -5.29 -21.13 27.52
CA ALA A 335 -5.18 -22.56 27.30
C ALA A 335 -6.33 -23.15 26.46
N ALA A 336 -7.52 -22.52 26.45
CA ALA A 336 -8.66 -22.98 25.66
C ALA A 336 -8.44 -22.78 24.15
N ALA A 337 -8.05 -21.57 23.73
CA ALA A 337 -7.80 -21.26 22.32
C ALA A 337 -6.71 -22.13 21.69
N VAL A 338 -5.65 -22.44 22.45
CA VAL A 338 -4.57 -23.34 21.99
C VAL A 338 -5.08 -24.78 21.85
N LYS A 339 -5.93 -25.26 22.77
CA LYS A 339 -6.53 -26.60 22.66
C LYS A 339 -7.41 -26.74 21.43
N GLU A 340 -8.26 -25.75 21.16
CA GLU A 340 -9.09 -25.73 19.95
C GLU A 340 -8.23 -25.77 18.69
N LEU A 341 -7.21 -24.91 18.62
CA LEU A 341 -6.29 -24.87 17.49
C LEU A 341 -5.59 -26.22 17.26
N ILE A 342 -5.15 -26.88 18.34
CA ILE A 342 -4.54 -28.21 18.26
C ILE A 342 -5.51 -29.23 17.65
N VAL A 343 -6.77 -29.23 18.09
CA VAL A 343 -7.78 -30.18 17.60
C VAL A 343 -8.03 -29.99 16.10
N GLU A 344 -8.21 -28.75 15.67
CA GLU A 344 -8.45 -28.42 14.26
C GLU A 344 -7.24 -28.75 13.38
N ILE A 345 -6.02 -28.48 13.84
CA ILE A 345 -4.80 -28.89 13.11
C ILE A 345 -4.79 -30.41 12.93
N CYS A 346 -5.02 -31.18 14.00
CA CYS A 346 -4.98 -32.65 13.96
C CYS A 346 -6.14 -33.28 13.18
N GLU A 347 -7.24 -32.54 12.99
CA GLU A 347 -8.34 -32.94 12.11
C GLU A 347 -7.95 -32.82 10.64
N HIS A 348 -7.33 -31.70 10.26
CA HIS A 348 -6.91 -31.46 8.88
C HIS A 348 -5.63 -32.20 8.50
N THR A 349 -4.70 -32.30 9.44
CA THR A 349 -3.38 -32.89 9.23
C THR A 349 -2.95 -33.60 10.50
N PRO A 350 -3.12 -34.93 10.57
CA PRO A 350 -2.58 -35.76 11.63
C PRO A 350 -1.07 -35.53 11.84
N MET A 351 -0.65 -35.24 13.06
CA MET A 351 0.74 -34.87 13.37
C MET A 351 1.26 -35.54 14.64
N THR A 352 2.58 -35.73 14.72
CA THR A 352 3.25 -36.12 15.98
C THR A 352 3.32 -34.93 16.94
N ALA A 353 3.64 -35.19 18.22
CA ALA A 353 3.86 -34.11 19.18
C ALA A 353 5.01 -33.18 18.77
N GLU A 354 6.08 -33.73 18.18
CA GLU A 354 7.23 -32.98 17.65
C GLU A 354 6.82 -32.04 16.52
N THR A 355 6.09 -32.56 15.53
CA THR A 355 5.64 -31.76 14.38
C THR A 355 4.67 -30.68 14.85
N LEU A 356 3.72 -31.02 15.72
CA LEU A 356 2.76 -30.06 16.26
C LEU A 356 3.44 -28.99 17.13
N ALA A 357 4.48 -29.34 17.87
CA ALA A 357 5.30 -28.41 18.65
C ALA A 357 6.05 -27.43 17.73
N ALA A 358 6.61 -27.89 16.62
CA ALA A 358 7.23 -27.03 15.61
C ALA A 358 6.21 -26.08 14.96
N VAL A 359 5.02 -26.59 14.59
CA VAL A 359 3.90 -25.79 14.07
C VAL A 359 3.54 -24.67 15.05
N LEU A 360 3.34 -25.00 16.33
CA LEU A 360 2.93 -24.05 17.36
C LEU A 360 4.09 -23.24 17.94
N GLN A 361 5.35 -23.50 17.56
CA GLN A 361 6.55 -22.90 18.16
C GLN A 361 6.57 -23.02 19.69
N ARG A 362 6.31 -24.22 20.20
CA ARG A 362 6.30 -24.54 21.63
C ARG A 362 7.23 -25.69 21.94
N GLU A 363 7.65 -25.80 23.20
CA GLU A 363 8.40 -26.96 23.66
C GLU A 363 7.54 -28.25 23.62
N PRO A 364 8.03 -29.35 23.02
CA PRO A 364 7.28 -30.60 22.93
C PRO A 364 6.85 -31.18 24.29
N SER A 365 7.66 -31.02 25.32
CA SER A 365 7.35 -31.47 26.69
C SER A 365 6.14 -30.72 27.26
N THR A 366 6.16 -29.40 27.16
CA THR A 366 5.06 -28.51 27.58
C THR A 366 3.78 -28.83 26.80
N LEU A 367 3.89 -29.04 25.48
CA LEU A 367 2.75 -29.37 24.63
C LEU A 367 2.06 -30.66 25.10
N ARG A 368 2.83 -31.71 25.37
CA ARG A 368 2.32 -32.99 25.87
C ARG A 368 1.61 -32.85 27.20
N GLN A 369 2.27 -32.24 28.18
CA GLN A 369 1.78 -32.16 29.56
C GLN A 369 0.58 -31.22 29.69
N SER A 370 0.62 -30.06 29.02
CA SER A 370 -0.36 -29.00 29.24
C SER A 370 -1.60 -29.13 28.35
N TYR A 371 -1.47 -29.77 27.18
CA TYR A 371 -2.50 -29.79 26.15
C TYR A 371 -2.87 -31.21 25.71
N LEU A 372 -1.94 -31.99 25.17
CA LEU A 372 -2.26 -33.27 24.50
C LEU A 372 -2.81 -34.32 25.47
N ALA A 373 -2.23 -34.47 26.67
CA ALA A 373 -2.76 -35.39 27.68
C ALA A 373 -4.24 -35.11 27.98
N LYS A 374 -4.57 -33.82 28.18
CA LYS A 374 -5.95 -33.37 28.46
C LYS A 374 -6.90 -33.53 27.28
N LEU A 375 -6.39 -33.61 26.05
CA LEU A 375 -7.19 -33.79 24.84
C LEU A 375 -7.39 -35.27 24.48
N CYS A 376 -6.57 -36.18 25.01
CA CYS A 376 -6.64 -37.62 24.75
C CYS A 376 -7.30 -38.43 25.88
N GLU A 377 -7.38 -37.87 27.09
CA GLU A 377 -7.87 -38.58 28.27
C GLU A 377 -9.33 -38.25 28.62
N GLY A 378 -10.06 -39.26 29.10
CA GLY A 378 -11.40 -39.12 29.67
C GLY A 378 -12.56 -39.09 28.67
N PRO A 379 -13.80 -38.91 29.17
CA PRO A 379 -15.02 -38.96 28.36
C PRO A 379 -15.16 -37.77 27.39
N THR A 380 -14.41 -36.69 27.62
CA THR A 380 -14.38 -35.48 26.76
C THR A 380 -13.15 -35.45 25.85
N ALA A 381 -12.43 -36.56 25.69
CA ALA A 381 -11.26 -36.62 24.81
C ALA A 381 -11.66 -36.32 23.36
N ARG A 382 -10.94 -35.39 22.73
CA ARG A 382 -11.18 -34.89 21.37
C ARG A 382 -10.13 -35.36 20.39
N LEU A 383 -9.03 -35.93 20.88
CA LEU A 383 -7.97 -36.51 20.09
C LEU A 383 -7.78 -37.99 20.44
N GLU A 384 -7.27 -38.74 19.48
CA GLU A 384 -6.74 -40.09 19.65
C GLU A 384 -5.25 -40.12 19.29
N LEU A 385 -4.47 -40.90 20.04
CA LEU A 385 -3.04 -41.14 19.78
C LEU A 385 -2.86 -42.55 19.19
N ASP A 386 -2.30 -42.63 18.00
CA ASP A 386 -1.81 -43.89 17.46
C ASP A 386 -0.52 -44.29 18.18
N ALA A 387 -0.58 -45.34 19.00
CA ALA A 387 0.55 -45.81 19.80
C ALA A 387 1.75 -46.32 18.97
N ARG A 388 1.56 -46.67 17.70
CA ARG A 388 2.65 -47.16 16.82
C ARG A 388 3.34 -46.01 16.12
N SER A 389 2.58 -45.03 15.61
CA SER A 389 3.12 -43.92 14.84
C SER A 389 3.39 -42.66 15.67
N GLY A 390 2.85 -42.57 16.89
CA GLY A 390 2.94 -41.38 17.73
C GLY A 390 2.11 -40.20 17.21
N VAL A 391 1.20 -40.45 16.26
CA VAL A 391 0.41 -39.43 15.58
C VAL A 391 -0.90 -39.18 16.32
N TYR A 392 -1.23 -37.90 16.49
CA TYR A 392 -2.50 -37.43 17.03
C TYR A 392 -3.48 -37.13 15.90
N ARG A 393 -4.75 -37.55 16.08
CA ARG A 393 -5.86 -37.30 15.14
C ARG A 393 -7.10 -36.84 15.88
N ARG A 394 -7.98 -36.10 15.22
CA ARG A 394 -9.31 -35.80 15.79
C ARG A 394 -10.09 -37.09 15.99
N ARG A 395 -10.57 -37.29 17.21
CA ARG A 395 -11.43 -38.42 17.56
C ARG A 395 -12.78 -38.24 16.86
N SER A 396 -13.22 -39.29 16.16
CA SER A 396 -14.50 -39.30 15.45
C SER A 396 -15.70 -39.21 16.38
#